data_AF-A0A1J4SH26-F1
#
_entry.id   AF-A0A1J4SH26-F1
#
_cell.length_a   1.000
_cell.length_b   1.000
_cell.length_c   1.000
_cell.angle_alpha   90.00
_cell.angle_beta   90.00
_cell.angle_gamma   90.00
#
_symmetry.space_group_name_H-M   'P 1'
#
loop_
_entity.id
_entity.type
_entity.pdbx_description
1 polymer ?
#
loop_
_entity_poly.entity_id
_entity_poly.type
_entity_poly.pdbx_seq_one_letter_code
_entity_poly.pdbx_strand_id
1 'polypeptide(L)' 'MISIINKLKEAREQKGITLATASEDTRISTKFLESLEKDDYKVFPAEVYLKGFLRIYARYLGLAPKEILEEYEKNKGD' A
#
# COMPACT_ATOMS: atom_id res chain seq x y z
N MET A 1 -15.40 9.29 -4.20
CA MET A 1 -14.73 8.01 -4.52
C MET A 1 -13.56 7.91 -3.55
N ILE A 2 -13.50 6.88 -2.69
CA ILE A 2 -12.41 6.74 -1.72
C ILE A 2 -11.17 6.26 -2.50
N SER A 3 -10.08 7.02 -2.44
CA SER A 3 -8.83 6.68 -3.13
C SER A 3 -8.21 5.39 -2.56
N ILE A 4 -7.58 4.57 -3.41
CA ILE A 4 -6.81 3.37 -3.06
C ILE A 4 -5.95 3.53 -1.79
N ILE A 5 -5.32 4.68 -1.62
CA ILE A 5 -4.48 5.04 -0.48
C ILE A 5 -5.27 4.98 0.83
N ASN A 6 -6.50 5.48 0.81
CA ASN A 6 -7.40 5.41 1.96
C ASN A 6 -7.83 3.97 2.23
N LYS A 7 -8.01 3.12 1.21
CA LYS A 7 -8.37 1.69 1.42
C LYS A 7 -7.26 0.92 2.17
N LEU A 8 -6.00 1.15 1.83
CA LEU A 8 -4.87 0.52 2.52
C LEU A 8 -4.83 0.93 3.99
N LYS A 9 -4.92 2.24 4.25
CA LYS A 9 -4.94 2.78 5.61
C LYS A 9 -6.13 2.28 6.42
N GLU A 10 -7.34 2.36 5.86
CA GLU A 10 -8.56 1.88 6.51
C GLU A 10 -8.48 0.40 6.83
N ALA A 11 -8.00 -0.43 5.91
CA ALA A 11 -7.84 -1.87 6.16
C ALA A 11 -6.81 -2.16 7.26
N ARG A 12 -5.71 -1.39 7.33
CA ARG A 12 -4.74 -1.51 8.43
C ARG A 12 -5.39 -1.13 9.77
N GLU A 13 -6.11 -0.01 9.80
CA GLU A 13 -6.75 0.52 11.00
C GLU A 13 -7.89 -0.40 11.48
N GLN A 14 -8.68 -0.97 10.58
CA GLN A 14 -9.72 -1.97 10.89
C GLN A 14 -9.14 -3.26 11.48
N LYS A 15 -7.92 -3.63 11.08
CA LYS A 15 -7.17 -4.74 11.69
C LYS A 15 -6.56 -4.39 13.05
N GLY A 16 -6.59 -3.12 13.47
CA GLY A 16 -6.06 -2.68 14.76
C GLY A 16 -4.53 -2.75 14.86
N ILE A 17 -3.83 -2.75 13.73
CA ILE A 17 -2.37 -2.91 13.68
C ILE A 17 -1.64 -1.60 13.35
N THR A 18 -0.44 -1.45 13.92
CA THR A 18 0.41 -0.28 13.67
C THR A 18 1.24 -0.48 12.39
N LEU A 19 1.78 0.60 11.83
CA LEU A 19 2.73 0.50 10.71
C LEU A 19 4.01 -0.26 11.11
N ALA A 20 4.42 -0.21 12.39
CA ALA A 20 5.56 -0.98 12.89
C ALA A 20 5.27 -2.49 12.86
N THR A 21 4.09 -2.90 13.34
CA THR A 21 3.63 -4.30 13.27
C THR A 21 3.55 -4.77 11.81
N ALA A 22 2.94 -3.97 10.94
CA ALA A 22 2.88 -4.28 9.52
C ALA A 22 4.27 -4.38 8.87
N SER A 23 5.21 -3.53 9.27
CA SER A 23 6.61 -3.57 8.81
C SER A 23 7.31 -4.85 9.23
N GLU A 24 7.11 -5.29 10.47
CA GLU A 24 7.67 -6.56 10.98
C GLU A 24 7.13 -7.77 10.21
N ASP A 25 5.82 -7.82 10.01
CA ASP A 25 5.13 -8.93 9.36
C ASP A 25 5.44 -9.03 7.86
N THR A 26 5.48 -7.88 7.17
CA THR A 26 5.67 -7.84 5.72
C THR A 26 7.13 -7.74 5.30
N ARG A 27 8.03 -7.40 6.23
CA ARG A 27 9.44 -7.04 5.97
C ARG A 27 9.60 -5.80 5.07
N ILE A 28 8.56 -5.00 4.92
CA ILE A 28 8.62 -3.71 4.22
C ILE A 28 8.85 -2.63 5.26
N SER A 29 9.88 -1.80 5.08
CA SER A 29 10.13 -0.69 6.00
C SER A 29 8.89 0.18 6.22
N THR A 30 8.66 0.59 7.47
CA THR A 30 7.61 1.55 7.86
C THR A 30 7.54 2.77 6.94
N LYS A 31 8.70 3.27 6.48
CA LYS A 31 8.78 4.40 5.53
C LYS A 31 8.01 4.12 4.24
N PHE A 32 8.18 2.93 3.66
CA PHE A 32 7.49 2.57 2.43
C PHE A 32 6.01 2.33 2.66
N LEU A 33 5.63 1.67 3.77
CA LEU A 33 4.22 1.46 4.11
C LEU A 33 3.49 2.78 4.33
N GLU A 34 4.12 3.72 5.03
CA GLU A 34 3.60 5.08 5.23
C GLU A 34 3.45 5.81 3.90
N SER A 35 4.44 5.72 3.00
CA SER A 35 4.35 6.33 1.67
C SER A 35 3.23 5.72 0.81
N LEU A 36 2.94 4.42 0.92
CA LEU A 36 1.77 3.81 0.28
C LEU A 36 0.46 4.38 0.82
N GLU A 37 0.38 4.63 2.13
CA GLU A 37 -0.80 5.22 2.80
C GLU A 37 -0.89 6.75 2.67
N LYS A 38 0.07 7.39 1.99
CA LYS A 38 0.10 8.84 1.74
C LYS A 38 0.19 9.23 0.26
N ASP A 39 0.15 8.25 -0.65
CA ASP A 39 0.34 8.49 -2.09
C ASP A 39 1.71 9.09 -2.45
N ASP A 40 2.71 8.92 -1.58
CA ASP A 40 4.05 9.47 -1.79
C ASP A 40 4.94 8.48 -2.54
N TYR A 41 4.68 8.31 -3.83
CA TYR A 41 5.42 7.36 -4.66
C TYR A 41 6.83 7.81 -5.03
N LYS A 42 7.21 9.06 -4.73
CA LYS A 42 8.53 9.61 -5.05
C LYS A 42 9.65 8.95 -4.25
N VAL A 43 9.32 8.31 -3.13
CA VAL A 43 10.31 7.60 -2.30
C VAL A 43 10.78 6.28 -2.91
N PHE A 44 10.06 5.76 -3.92
CA PHE A 44 10.33 4.45 -4.49
C PHE A 44 11.41 4.57 -5.58
N PRO A 45 12.49 3.77 -5.53
CA PRO A 45 13.56 3.85 -6.52
C PRO A 45 13.12 3.53 -7.96
N ALA A 46 12.11 2.67 -8.09
CA ALA A 46 11.48 2.34 -9.35
C ALA A 46 10.05 1.82 -9.10
N GLU A 47 9.20 1.99 -10.11
CA GLU A 47 7.79 1.59 -10.06
C GLU A 47 7.59 0.08 -9.78
N VAL A 48 8.53 -0.76 -10.19
CA VAL A 48 8.49 -2.20 -9.90
C VAL A 48 8.51 -2.49 -8.39
N TYR A 49 9.22 -1.69 -7.60
CA TYR A 49 9.23 -1.81 -6.13
C TYR A 49 7.89 -1.39 -5.54
N LEU A 50 7.33 -0.29 -6.04
CA LEU A 50 6.01 0.20 -5.64
C LEU A 50 4.93 -0.87 -5.85
N LYS A 51 4.85 -1.44 -7.06
CA LYS A 51 3.89 -2.51 -7.38
C LYS A 51 4.13 -3.77 -6.55
N GLY A 52 5.40 -4.10 -6.29
CA GLY A 52 5.78 -5.20 -5.40
C GLY A 52 5.23 -5.01 -4.00
N PHE A 53 5.45 -3.84 -3.41
CA PHE A 53 5.02 -3.52 -2.04
C PHE A 53 3.50 -3.36 -1.95
N LEU A 54 2.83 -2.74 -2.92
CA LEU A 54 1.37 -2.72 -3.01
C LEU A 54 0.79 -4.14 -2.99
N ARG A 55 1.37 -5.06 -3.76
CA ARG A 55 0.91 -6.46 -3.81
C ARG A 55 1.11 -7.21 -2.49
N ILE A 56 2.25 -6.99 -1.82
CA ILE A 56 2.53 -7.62 -0.52
C ILE A 56 1.58 -7.06 0.54
N TYR A 57 1.47 -5.74 0.60
CA TYR A 57 0.70 -5.06 1.62
C TYR A 57 -0.80 -5.29 1.47
N ALA A 58 -1.34 -5.27 0.24
CA ALA A 58 -2.73 -5.64 -0.02
C ALA A 58 -3.05 -7.06 0.48
N ARG A 59 -2.19 -8.05 0.19
CA ARG A 59 -2.39 -9.43 0.69
C ARG A 59 -2.38 -9.48 2.22
N TYR A 60 -1.40 -8.81 2.84
CA TYR A 60 -1.30 -8.74 4.28
C TYR A 60 -2.56 -8.12 4.92
N LEU A 61 -3.12 -7.09 4.29
CA LEU A 61 -4.36 -6.43 4.73
C LEU A 61 -5.64 -7.19 4.35
N GLY A 62 -5.55 -8.32 3.65
CA GLY A 62 -6.73 -9.09 3.21
C GLY A 62 -7.48 -8.47 2.04
N LEU A 63 -6.86 -7.52 1.33
CA LEU A 63 -7.40 -6.87 0.15
C LEU A 63 -7.01 -7.64 -1.12
N ALA A 64 -7.81 -7.52 -2.18
CA ALA A 64 -7.54 -8.11 -3.48
C ALA A 64 -6.38 -7.37 -4.19
N PRO A 65 -5.18 -7.97 -4.33
CA PRO A 65 -4.02 -7.24 -4.84
C PRO A 65 -4.17 -6.83 -6.30
N LYS A 66 -4.95 -7.59 -7.07
CA LYS A 66 -5.26 -7.28 -8.46
C LYS A 66 -6.05 -5.97 -8.57
N GLU A 67 -7.09 -5.80 -7.74
CA GLU A 67 -7.92 -4.59 -7.73
C GLU A 67 -7.11 -3.37 -7.29
N ILE A 68 -6.27 -3.53 -6.26
CA ILE A 68 -5.35 -2.48 -5.79
C ILE A 68 -4.40 -2.07 -6.93
N LEU A 69 -3.78 -3.01 -7.63
CA LEU A 69 -2.89 -2.66 -8.74
C LEU A 69 -3.63 -2.01 -9.90
N GLU A 70 -4.81 -2.51 -10.29
CA GLU A 70 -5.60 -1.93 -11.37
C GLU A 70 -6.06 -0.50 -11.07
N GLU A 71 -6.44 -0.21 -9.82
CA GLU A 71 -6.82 1.14 -9.39
C GLU A 71 -5.61 2.07 -9.36
N TYR A 72 -4.43 1.60 -8.92
CA TYR A 72 -3.18 2.34 -9.04
C TYR A 72 -2.86 2.70 -10.51
N GLU A 73 -2.96 1.76 -11.46
CA GLU A 73 -2.69 2.04 -12.88
C GLU A 73 -3.66 3.08 -13.47
N LYS A 74 -4.93 3.03 -13.07
CA LYS A 74 -5.94 4.00 -13.54
C LYS A 74 -5.64 5.42 -13.07
N ASN A 75 -5.24 5.56 -11.80
CA ASN A 75 -4.98 6.86 -11.19
C ASN A 75 -3.59 7.42 -11.52
N LYS A 76 -2.69 6.63 -12.10
CA LYS A 76 -1.35 7.07 -12.53
C LYS A 76 -1.38 8.02 -13.73
N GLY A 77 -2.47 8.01 -14.50
CA GLY A 77 -2.60 8.74 -15.77
C GLY A 77 -3.22 10.14 -15.68
N ASP A 78 -3.65 10.58 -14.49
CA ASP A 78 -4.27 11.89 -14.24
C ASP A 78 -3.27 12.91 -13.69
#